data_AF-A0A6C0GHQ1-F1
#
_entry.id   AF-A0A6C0GHQ1-F1
#
_cell.length_a   1.000
_cell.length_b   1.000
_cell.length_c   1.000
_cell.angle_alpha   90.00
_cell.angle_beta   90.00
_cell.angle_gamma   90.00
#
_symmetry.space_group_name_H-M   'P 1'
#
loop_
_entity.id
_entity.type
_entity.pdbx_description
1 polymer ?
#
loop_
_entity_poly.entity_id
_entity_poly.type
_entity_poly.pdbx_seq_one_letter_code
_entity_poly.pdbx_strand_id
1 'polypeptide(L)'
;MKSLILHVQDIRLTAMAFMLLFFFQSLTFAEAKPGENPERAPISWTVSRRNDEVTIQWSLHAANQIVSIEIERTIDQRIHVSVDTLRGQRNRNYTIQYTFIEQPEFAEDIWFRLKMTDTQRRISYSPYVLLSAERTTAGLHILPSPSNGTEVSLLFDQPLKYDMNISIQDRTGKTLYQSVYRPSSKLTIRFNGIPVLAPGFYQLVVDSYDYSARQTLQVQ
;
A
#
# COMPACT_ATOMS: atom_id res chain seq x y z
N MET A 1 -31.69 15.38 49.49
CA MET A 1 -31.76 13.92 49.73
C MET A 1 -33.11 13.43 49.19
N LYS A 2 -33.14 12.90 47.97
CA LYS A 2 -34.35 12.32 47.33
C LYS A 2 -33.92 11.03 46.64
N SER A 3 -34.47 9.93 47.11
CA SER A 3 -34.41 8.60 46.51
C SER A 3 -35.46 8.51 45.40
N LEU A 4 -35.14 7.86 44.29
CA LEU A 4 -36.15 7.23 43.42
C LEU A 4 -35.53 6.00 42.75
N ILE A 5 -36.06 4.83 43.10
CA ILE A 5 -35.91 3.54 42.43
C ILE A 5 -37.16 3.33 41.57
N LEU A 6 -37.02 2.90 40.32
CA LEU A 6 -38.02 2.20 39.50
C LEU A 6 -37.24 1.47 38.38
N HIS A 7 -36.99 0.17 38.49
CA HIS A 7 -37.82 -0.99 38.09
C HIS A 7 -38.03 -1.13 36.57
N VAL A 8 -37.48 -2.21 36.04
CA VAL A 8 -37.55 -2.70 34.67
C VAL A 8 -38.94 -3.28 34.42
N GLN A 9 -39.57 -2.91 33.29
CA GLN A 9 -40.61 -3.73 32.66
C GLN A 9 -40.49 -3.67 31.13
N ASP A 10 -40.71 -4.85 30.55
CA ASP A 10 -40.62 -5.25 29.15
C ASP A 10 -41.40 -4.37 28.16
N ILE A 11 -40.80 -4.14 26.98
CA ILE A 11 -41.52 -3.74 25.77
C ILE A 11 -41.24 -4.76 24.66
N ARG A 12 -42.35 -5.33 24.17
CA ARG A 12 -42.43 -6.36 23.13
C ARG A 12 -42.09 -5.79 21.75
N LEU A 13 -41.19 -6.50 21.07
CA LEU A 13 -41.31 -7.07 19.71
C LEU A 13 -42.16 -6.29 18.67
N THR A 14 -41.52 -5.50 17.79
CA THR A 14 -41.75 -5.52 16.31
C THR A 14 -40.74 -4.61 15.60
N ALA A 15 -39.90 -5.15 14.71
CA ALA A 15 -39.45 -4.47 13.47
C ALA A 15 -38.53 -5.35 12.62
N MET A 16 -39.02 -5.67 11.42
CA MET A 16 -38.35 -5.89 10.13
C MET A 16 -36.98 -6.58 10.09
N ALA A 17 -37.02 -7.82 9.57
CA ALA A 17 -35.86 -8.50 9.02
C ALA A 17 -35.36 -7.77 7.76
N PHE A 18 -34.19 -7.13 7.84
CA PHE A 18 -33.36 -6.78 6.69
C PHE A 18 -32.24 -7.82 6.61
N MET A 19 -32.35 -8.70 5.62
CA MET A 19 -31.38 -9.76 5.33
C MET A 19 -30.15 -9.12 4.67
N LEU A 20 -29.10 -8.88 5.46
CA LEU A 20 -27.79 -8.48 4.94
C LEU A 20 -26.95 -9.75 4.73
N LEU A 21 -26.83 -10.17 3.47
CA LEU A 21 -25.87 -11.19 3.05
C LEU A 21 -24.46 -10.64 3.28
N PHE A 22 -23.83 -11.01 4.40
CA PHE A 22 -22.39 -10.86 4.55
C PHE A 22 -21.71 -12.06 3.89
N PHE A 23 -21.02 -11.81 2.79
CA PHE A 23 -20.00 -12.72 2.27
C PHE A 23 -18.89 -12.86 3.33
N PHE A 24 -18.86 -13.99 4.03
CA PHE A 24 -17.66 -14.39 4.76
C PHE A 24 -16.60 -14.75 3.72
N GLN A 25 -15.68 -13.83 3.42
CA GLN A 25 -14.41 -14.25 2.86
C GLN A 25 -13.66 -15.03 3.94
N SER A 26 -13.23 -16.24 3.59
CA SER A 26 -12.44 -17.11 4.45
C SER A 26 -11.16 -16.38 4.87
N LEU A 27 -11.08 -15.97 6.13
CA LEU A 27 -9.82 -15.62 6.78
C LEU A 27 -8.95 -16.87 6.80
N THR A 28 -7.92 -16.89 5.95
CA THR A 28 -6.85 -17.87 6.07
C THR A 28 -5.99 -17.40 7.24
N PHE A 29 -6.09 -18.08 8.39
CA PHE A 29 -5.14 -17.86 9.48
C PHE A 29 -3.78 -18.35 8.98
N ALA A 30 -2.86 -17.41 8.75
CA ALA A 30 -1.46 -17.75 8.54
C ALA A 30 -0.93 -18.39 9.84
N GLU A 31 -0.39 -19.59 9.74
CA GLU A 31 0.27 -20.27 10.86
C GLU A 31 1.49 -19.43 11.28
N ALA A 32 1.53 -19.04 12.56
CA ALA A 32 2.59 -18.19 13.10
C ALA A 32 3.95 -18.87 12.94
N LYS A 33 4.96 -18.13 12.46
CA LYS A 33 6.32 -18.68 12.30
C LYS A 33 6.93 -18.99 13.69
N PRO A 34 7.80 -20.00 13.81
CA PRO A 34 8.49 -20.29 15.07
C PRO A 34 9.27 -19.06 15.56
N GLY A 35 8.86 -18.51 16.72
CA GLY A 35 9.43 -17.30 17.32
C GLY A 35 8.44 -16.15 17.53
N GLU A 36 7.25 -16.22 16.92
CA GLU A 36 6.15 -15.31 17.25
C GLU A 36 5.38 -15.85 18.46
N ASN A 37 5.20 -15.02 19.50
CA ASN A 37 4.35 -15.36 20.64
C ASN A 37 2.91 -14.86 20.36
N PRO A 38 1.97 -15.74 19.94
CA PRO A 38 0.63 -15.33 19.53
C PRO A 38 -0.19 -14.71 20.67
N GLU A 39 0.18 -14.94 21.94
CA GLU A 39 -0.51 -14.37 23.10
C GLU A 39 -0.39 -12.84 23.23
N ARG A 40 0.44 -12.20 22.38
CA ARG A 40 0.76 -10.76 22.47
C ARG A 40 0.63 -10.02 21.16
N ALA A 41 -0.05 -10.65 20.20
CA ALA A 41 -0.47 -9.96 19.00
C ALA A 41 -1.46 -8.84 19.37
N PRO A 42 -1.50 -7.75 18.60
CA PRO A 42 -2.53 -6.75 18.76
C PRO A 42 -3.92 -7.37 18.46
N ILE A 43 -4.95 -6.86 19.14
CA ILE A 43 -6.35 -7.27 18.91
C ILE A 43 -6.77 -6.86 17.49
N SER A 44 -6.39 -5.64 17.09
CA SER A 44 -6.54 -5.12 15.74
C SER A 44 -5.24 -4.47 15.30
N TRP A 45 -4.92 -4.64 14.02
CA TRP A 45 -3.75 -4.03 13.38
C TRP A 45 -4.10 -3.77 11.92
N THR A 46 -4.25 -2.49 11.57
CA THR A 46 -4.69 -2.08 10.24
C THR A 46 -3.87 -0.90 9.76
N VAL A 47 -3.49 -0.95 8.49
CA VAL A 47 -2.89 0.17 7.76
C VAL A 47 -3.81 0.48 6.59
N SER A 48 -4.17 1.74 6.46
CA SER A 48 -4.99 2.22 5.35
C SER A 48 -4.37 3.48 4.77
N ARG A 49 -4.63 3.71 3.48
CA ARG A 49 -4.21 4.93 2.79
C ARG A 49 -5.43 5.68 2.33
N ARG A 50 -5.36 7.01 2.42
CA ARG A 50 -6.32 7.93 1.82
C ARG A 50 -5.54 9.09 1.21
N ASN A 51 -5.50 9.16 -0.12
CA ASN A 51 -4.60 10.05 -0.85
C ASN A 51 -3.14 9.77 -0.45
N ASP A 52 -2.36 10.81 -0.17
CA ASP A 52 -0.95 10.70 0.24
C ASP A 52 -0.77 10.43 1.76
N GLU A 53 -1.86 10.18 2.50
CA GLU A 53 -1.83 9.94 3.94
C GLU A 53 -2.05 8.47 4.28
N VAL A 54 -1.15 7.92 5.09
CA VAL A 54 -1.20 6.56 5.64
C VAL A 54 -1.64 6.63 7.09
N THR A 55 -2.78 6.00 7.40
CA THR A 55 -3.29 5.85 8.76
C THR A 55 -3.00 4.44 9.26
N ILE A 56 -2.33 4.37 10.39
CA ILE A 56 -1.98 3.13 11.08
C ILE A 56 -2.78 3.09 12.38
N GLN A 57 -3.57 2.03 12.57
CA GLN A 57 -4.43 1.87 13.74
C GLN A 57 -4.25 0.50 14.38
N TRP A 58 -4.19 0.48 15.71
CA TRP A 58 -4.11 -0.77 16.44
C TRP A 58 -4.72 -0.69 17.82
N SER A 59 -5.02 -1.87 18.35
CA SER A 59 -5.46 -2.02 19.72
C SER A 59 -4.78 -3.15 20.46
N LEU A 60 -4.54 -2.92 21.75
CA LEU A 60 -3.88 -3.88 22.63
C LEU A 60 -4.79 -4.19 23.81
N HIS A 61 -4.84 -5.47 24.20
CA HIS A 61 -5.40 -5.87 25.48
C HIS A 61 -4.44 -5.45 26.59
N ALA A 62 -4.98 -4.82 27.63
CA ALA A 62 -4.27 -4.44 28.86
C ALA A 62 -2.79 -4.07 28.60
N ALA A 63 -2.54 -2.90 28.02
CA ALA A 63 -1.18 -2.42 27.72
C ALA A 63 -0.32 -2.15 28.98
N ASN A 64 -0.76 -2.55 30.18
CA ASN A 64 -0.06 -2.39 31.44
C ASN A 64 1.27 -3.17 31.51
N GLN A 65 1.44 -4.19 30.67
CA GLN A 65 2.68 -4.95 30.55
C GLN A 65 3.59 -4.48 29.41
N ILE A 66 3.14 -3.54 28.57
CA ILE A 66 3.94 -3.01 27.45
C ILE A 66 4.68 -1.74 27.88
N VAL A 67 5.98 -1.70 27.61
CA VAL A 67 6.85 -0.55 27.87
C VAL A 67 6.92 0.35 26.65
N SER A 68 7.16 -0.23 25.47
CA SER A 68 7.26 0.51 24.22
C SER A 68 6.59 -0.24 23.07
N ILE A 69 6.11 0.54 22.11
CA ILE A 69 5.53 0.10 20.85
C ILE A 69 6.28 0.89 19.77
N GLU A 70 7.10 0.21 19.00
CA GLU A 70 7.79 0.75 17.83
C GLU A 70 6.96 0.40 16.60
N ILE A 71 6.68 1.39 15.76
CA ILE A 71 6.12 1.17 14.44
C ILE A 71 7.30 1.02 13.50
N GLU A 72 7.38 -0.12 12.82
CA GLU A 72 8.46 -0.41 11.88
C GLU A 72 7.89 -0.54 10.47
N ARG A 73 8.65 -0.05 9.48
CA ARG A 73 8.36 -0.28 8.07
C ARG A 73 9.53 -0.93 7.34
N THR A 74 9.26 -1.50 6.18
CA THR A 74 10.25 -2.10 5.28
C THR A 74 9.72 -2.17 3.85
N ILE A 75 10.63 -2.17 2.88
CA ILE A 75 10.35 -2.40 1.45
C ILE A 75 10.82 -3.78 0.98
N ASP A 76 11.51 -4.54 1.84
CA ASP A 76 12.15 -5.81 1.46
C ASP A 76 11.93 -6.94 2.48
N GLN A 77 11.23 -6.67 3.58
CA GLN A 77 11.01 -7.57 4.72
C GLN A 77 12.30 -8.03 5.43
N ARG A 78 13.43 -7.35 5.20
CA ARG A 78 14.74 -7.68 5.78
C ARG A 78 15.27 -6.53 6.62
N ILE A 79 15.25 -5.32 6.06
CA ILE A 79 15.72 -4.10 6.73
C ILE A 79 14.48 -3.35 7.24
N HIS A 80 14.41 -3.17 8.55
CA HIS A 80 13.31 -2.48 9.21
C HIS A 80 13.78 -1.11 9.70
N VAL A 81 12.99 -0.09 9.38
CA VAL A 81 13.19 1.28 9.84
C VAL A 81 12.09 1.60 10.85
N SER A 82 12.49 2.04 12.05
CA SER A 82 11.54 2.55 13.05
C SER A 82 11.05 3.93 12.58
N VAL A 83 9.74 4.06 12.41
CA VAL A 83 9.09 5.32 11.97
C VAL A 83 8.57 6.12 13.15
N ASP A 84 8.17 5.45 14.24
CA ASP A 84 7.78 6.08 15.49
C ASP A 84 7.95 5.11 16.66
N THR A 85 8.06 5.66 17.88
CA THR A 85 8.13 4.91 19.12
C THR A 85 7.22 5.52 20.17
N LEU A 86 6.21 4.75 20.56
CA LEU A 86 5.22 5.14 21.55
C LEU A 86 5.47 4.41 22.86
N ARG A 87 5.27 5.10 23.97
CA ARG A 87 5.29 4.46 25.28
C ARG A 87 3.97 3.71 25.50
N GLY A 88 4.06 2.47 25.99
CA GLY A 88 2.89 1.72 26.41
C GLY A 88 2.13 2.47 27.51
N GLN A 89 0.84 2.70 27.31
CA GLN A 89 0.02 3.38 28.31
C GLN A 89 -0.40 2.41 29.41
N ARG A 90 -0.16 2.79 30.67
CA ARG A 90 -0.73 2.09 31.83
C ARG A 90 -2.17 2.53 32.01
N ASN A 91 -3.11 1.76 31.48
CA ASN A 91 -4.53 1.99 31.71
C ASN A 91 -5.15 0.79 32.44
N ARG A 92 -6.15 1.06 33.30
CA ARG A 92 -7.00 0.04 33.93
C ARG A 92 -8.10 -0.45 32.99
N ASN A 93 -8.33 0.25 31.87
CA ASN A 93 -9.21 -0.19 30.81
C ASN A 93 -8.64 -1.41 30.07
N TYR A 94 -9.52 -2.34 29.69
CA TYR A 94 -9.14 -3.63 29.09
C TYR A 94 -8.54 -3.52 27.68
N THR A 95 -8.84 -2.44 26.95
CA THR A 95 -8.35 -2.22 25.59
C THR A 95 -7.97 -0.76 25.38
N ILE A 96 -6.82 -0.51 24.76
CA ILE A 96 -6.36 0.83 24.36
C ILE A 96 -6.25 0.86 22.83
N GLN A 97 -6.76 1.94 22.24
CA GLN A 97 -6.70 2.22 20.81
C GLN A 97 -5.59 3.24 20.54
N TYR A 98 -4.83 3.03 19.50
CA TYR A 98 -3.77 3.92 19.04
C TYR A 98 -3.97 4.24 17.57
N THR A 99 -3.60 5.46 17.19
CA THR A 99 -3.59 5.92 15.81
C THR A 99 -2.27 6.65 15.56
N PHE A 100 -1.63 6.32 14.45
CA PHE A 100 -0.48 7.02 13.92
C PHE A 100 -0.76 7.40 12.47
N ILE A 101 -0.34 8.60 12.09
CA ILE A 101 -0.55 9.14 10.74
C ILE A 101 0.82 9.48 10.18
N GLU A 102 1.07 9.00 8.97
CA GLU A 102 2.27 9.30 8.21
C GLU A 102 1.89 9.80 6.82
N GLN A 103 2.69 10.70 6.25
CA GLN A 103 2.58 11.10 4.84
C GLN A 103 3.87 10.74 4.12
N PRO A 104 4.03 9.46 3.78
CA PRO A 104 5.28 9.05 3.22
C PRO A 104 5.29 9.17 1.70
N GLU A 105 6.40 9.66 1.18
CA GLU A 105 6.68 9.64 -0.25
C GLU A 105 7.12 8.21 -0.62
N PHE A 106 6.23 7.34 -1.08
CA PHE A 106 6.56 5.94 -1.44
C PHE A 106 6.05 5.48 -2.80
N ALA A 107 6.94 4.90 -3.61
CA ALA A 107 6.69 4.27 -4.92
C ALA A 107 6.54 2.74 -4.90
N GLU A 108 6.89 2.17 -3.76
CA GLU A 108 7.01 0.74 -3.59
C GLU A 108 6.01 0.25 -2.55
N ASP A 109 5.69 -1.03 -2.69
CA ASP A 109 4.94 -1.78 -1.69
C ASP A 109 5.70 -1.74 -0.37
N ILE A 110 4.99 -1.42 0.70
CA ILE A 110 5.59 -1.26 2.03
C ILE A 110 4.88 -2.12 3.03
N TRP A 111 5.67 -2.83 3.81
CA TRP A 111 5.18 -3.65 4.90
C TRP A 111 5.41 -2.91 6.20
N PHE A 112 4.35 -2.81 6.99
CA PHE A 112 4.41 -2.32 8.35
C PHE A 112 4.28 -3.46 9.34
N ARG A 113 4.93 -3.33 10.49
CA ARG A 113 4.68 -4.16 11.66
C ARG A 113 4.84 -3.34 12.94
N LEU A 114 4.26 -3.83 14.01
CA LEU A 114 4.55 -3.36 15.36
C LEU A 114 5.64 -4.22 15.97
N LYS A 115 6.57 -3.57 16.67
CA LYS A 115 7.53 -4.21 17.57
C LYS A 115 7.23 -3.73 18.98
N MET A 116 6.87 -4.64 19.86
CA MET A 116 6.43 -4.34 21.22
C MET A 116 7.42 -4.89 22.22
N THR A 117 7.85 -4.05 23.16
CA THR A 117 8.72 -4.47 24.27
C THR A 117 7.95 -4.43 25.58
N ASP A 118 7.94 -5.54 26.31
CA ASP A 118 7.25 -5.65 27.59
C ASP A 118 8.10 -5.20 28.80
N THR A 119 7.48 -5.19 29.97
CA THR A 119 8.13 -4.87 31.26
C THR A 119 9.23 -5.86 31.68
N GLN A 120 9.27 -7.05 31.10
CA GLN A 120 10.34 -8.05 31.25
C GLN A 120 11.37 -7.99 30.11
N ARG A 121 11.33 -6.95 29.25
CA ARG A 121 12.18 -6.75 28.06
C ARG A 121 12.02 -7.82 26.97
N ARG A 122 10.91 -8.56 26.97
CA ARG A 122 10.58 -9.48 25.87
C ARG A 122 10.01 -8.70 24.70
N ILE A 123 10.41 -9.10 23.50
CA ILE A 123 9.98 -8.49 22.25
C ILE A 123 8.93 -9.39 21.59
N SER A 124 7.84 -8.80 21.11
CA SER A 124 6.87 -9.44 20.24
C SER A 124 6.60 -8.58 19.02
N TYR A 125 6.26 -9.23 17.90
CA TYR A 125 5.94 -8.56 16.65
C TYR A 125 4.48 -8.81 16.27
N SER A 126 3.86 -7.84 15.61
CA SER A 126 2.62 -8.10 14.86
C SER A 126 2.94 -8.82 13.53
N PRO A 127 1.93 -9.44 12.91
CA PRO A 127 2.02 -9.76 11.48
C PRO A 127 2.32 -8.51 10.65
N TYR A 128 2.92 -8.71 9.47
CA TYR A 128 3.06 -7.64 8.49
C TYR A 128 1.70 -7.25 7.91
N VAL A 129 1.52 -5.96 7.69
CA VAL A 129 0.45 -5.43 6.83
C VAL A 129 1.11 -4.76 5.64
N LEU A 130 0.75 -5.21 4.44
CA LEU A 130 1.20 -4.62 3.18
C LEU A 130 0.32 -3.42 2.84
N LEU A 131 0.97 -2.29 2.59
CA LEU A 131 0.42 -1.14 1.91
C LEU A 131 1.01 -1.09 0.51
N SER A 132 0.19 -1.42 -0.49
CA SER A 132 0.63 -1.37 -1.89
C SER A 132 0.82 0.06 -2.36
N ALA A 133 1.81 0.26 -3.23
CA ALA A 133 2.00 1.55 -3.89
C ALA A 133 0.81 1.85 -4.82
N GLU A 134 0.17 3.00 -4.63
CA GLU A 134 -0.74 3.54 -5.63
C GLU A 134 0.08 4.10 -6.79
N ARG A 135 0.10 3.36 -7.91
CA ARG A 135 0.67 3.84 -9.16
C ARG A 135 -0.44 4.37 -10.04
N THR A 136 -0.31 5.60 -10.49
CA THR A 136 -1.22 6.15 -11.50
C THR A 136 -0.96 5.43 -12.82
N THR A 137 -2.02 4.88 -13.42
CA THR A 137 -1.95 4.14 -14.70
C THR A 137 -2.63 4.88 -15.85
N ALA A 138 -3.40 5.94 -15.54
CA ALA A 138 -4.19 6.67 -16.53
C ALA A 138 -3.39 7.76 -17.24
N GLY A 139 -3.77 8.04 -18.49
CA GLY A 139 -3.38 9.26 -19.19
C GLY A 139 -2.08 9.23 -19.99
N LEU A 140 -1.59 8.06 -20.40
CA LEU A 140 -0.54 7.96 -21.43
C LEU A 140 -1.16 7.86 -22.82
N HIS A 141 -0.71 8.70 -23.73
CA HIS A 141 -1.05 8.65 -25.15
C HIS A 141 0.21 8.58 -26.00
N ILE A 142 0.22 7.70 -26.99
CA ILE A 142 1.34 7.55 -27.93
C ILE A 142 0.93 8.08 -29.31
N LEU A 143 1.74 8.98 -29.86
CA LEU A 143 1.53 9.60 -31.16
C LEU A 143 2.78 9.55 -32.05
N PRO A 144 2.66 9.32 -33.36
CA PRO A 144 1.47 8.78 -34.01
C PRO A 144 1.27 7.31 -33.65
N SER A 145 0.01 6.85 -33.70
CA SER A 145 -0.34 5.44 -33.64
C SER A 145 -1.26 5.14 -34.82
N PRO A 146 -0.82 4.40 -35.85
CA PRO A 146 0.46 3.69 -35.95
C PRO A 146 1.68 4.61 -36.13
N SER A 147 2.85 4.18 -35.66
CA SER A 147 4.14 4.88 -35.84
C SER A 147 4.92 4.34 -37.03
N ASN A 148 5.89 5.12 -37.50
CA ASN A 148 6.84 4.71 -38.55
C ASN A 148 8.06 3.93 -38.00
N GLY A 149 8.07 3.61 -36.70
CA GLY A 149 9.15 2.83 -36.07
C GLY A 149 10.47 3.59 -35.87
N THR A 150 10.52 4.91 -36.05
CA THR A 150 11.72 5.75 -35.84
C THR A 150 11.62 6.66 -34.62
N GLU A 151 10.43 7.19 -34.37
CA GLU A 151 10.14 8.03 -33.22
C GLU A 151 8.67 7.98 -32.82
N VAL A 152 8.41 8.29 -31.56
CA VAL A 152 7.07 8.50 -31.02
C VAL A 152 7.08 9.67 -30.04
N SER A 153 5.95 10.33 -29.91
CA SER A 153 5.67 11.30 -28.86
C SER A 153 4.75 10.68 -27.83
N LEU A 154 5.16 10.77 -26.58
CA LEU A 154 4.36 10.43 -25.41
C LEU A 154 3.73 11.70 -24.87
N LEU A 155 2.42 11.65 -24.63
CA LEU A 155 1.67 12.69 -23.93
C LEU A 155 1.13 12.10 -22.63
N PHE A 156 1.30 12.86 -21.55
CA PHE A 156 0.77 12.53 -20.24
C PHE A 156 -0.34 13.53 -19.90
N ASP A 157 -1.50 13.04 -19.44
CA ASP A 157 -2.62 13.89 -19.00
C ASP A 157 -2.21 14.82 -17.85
N GLN A 158 -1.23 14.39 -17.04
CA GLN A 158 -0.62 15.16 -15.96
C GLN A 158 0.89 15.07 -16.05
N PRO A 159 1.63 16.16 -15.73
CA PRO A 159 3.08 16.10 -15.64
C PRO A 159 3.50 15.12 -14.55
N LEU A 160 4.38 14.19 -14.90
CA LEU A 160 4.99 13.29 -13.93
C LEU A 160 5.95 14.04 -13.02
N LYS A 161 6.12 13.56 -11.78
CA LYS A 161 6.95 14.22 -10.76
C LYS A 161 8.40 13.72 -10.76
N TYR A 162 8.62 12.50 -11.25
CA TYR A 162 9.89 11.80 -11.13
C TYR A 162 10.42 11.35 -12.47
N ASP A 163 11.71 10.97 -12.51
CA ASP A 163 12.35 10.42 -13.70
C ASP A 163 11.61 9.16 -14.16
N MET A 164 11.52 8.99 -15.48
CA MET A 164 10.79 7.92 -16.15
C MET A 164 11.78 6.95 -16.78
N ASN A 165 11.67 5.67 -16.45
CA ASN A 165 12.26 4.59 -17.22
C ASN A 165 11.27 4.19 -18.31
N ILE A 166 11.66 4.42 -19.56
CA ILE A 166 10.83 4.10 -20.71
C ILE A 166 11.48 2.98 -21.48
N SER A 167 10.72 1.90 -21.72
CA SER A 167 11.19 0.75 -22.47
C SER A 167 10.20 0.34 -23.55
N ILE A 168 10.74 -0.26 -24.62
CA ILE A 168 9.96 -0.90 -25.67
C ILE A 168 10.31 -2.39 -25.66
N GLN A 169 9.29 -3.22 -25.62
CA GLN A 169 9.39 -4.67 -25.53
C GLN A 169 8.70 -5.29 -26.75
N ASP A 170 9.29 -6.37 -27.28
CA ASP A 170 8.61 -7.20 -28.27
C ASP A 170 7.52 -8.09 -27.63
N ARG A 171 6.86 -8.92 -28.44
CA ARG A 171 5.79 -9.82 -27.98
C ARG A 171 6.26 -10.91 -27.01
N THR A 172 7.56 -11.17 -26.93
CA THR A 172 8.16 -12.11 -25.99
C THR A 172 8.55 -11.45 -24.66
N GLY A 173 8.39 -10.12 -24.56
CA GLY A 173 8.83 -9.33 -23.40
C GLY A 173 10.30 -8.92 -23.46
N LYS A 174 11.01 -9.22 -24.56
CA LYS A 174 12.40 -8.81 -24.72
C LYS A 174 12.48 -7.30 -24.91
N THR A 175 13.23 -6.63 -24.05
CA THR A 175 13.51 -5.19 -24.17
C THR A 175 14.37 -4.92 -25.39
N LEU A 176 13.85 -4.12 -26.32
CA LEU A 176 14.53 -3.65 -27.52
C LEU A 176 15.13 -2.26 -27.32
N TYR A 177 14.44 -1.41 -26.55
CA TYR A 177 14.87 -0.06 -26.24
C TYR A 177 14.64 0.23 -24.76
N GLN A 178 15.55 0.96 -24.13
CA GLN A 178 15.38 1.46 -22.77
C GLN A 178 16.15 2.76 -22.58
N SER A 179 15.52 3.76 -21.98
CA SER A 179 16.17 5.01 -21.59
C SER A 179 15.47 5.66 -20.40
N VAL A 180 16.22 6.46 -19.66
CA VAL A 180 15.70 7.29 -18.58
C VAL A 180 15.45 8.70 -19.10
N TYR A 181 14.31 9.27 -18.73
CA TYR A 181 13.89 10.61 -19.12
C TYR A 181 13.48 11.43 -17.92
N ARG A 182 13.75 12.73 -17.96
CA ARG A 182 13.28 13.67 -16.93
C ARG A 182 11.76 13.85 -17.02
N PRO A 183 11.09 14.14 -15.90
CA PRO A 183 9.65 14.37 -15.88
C PRO A 183 9.21 15.47 -16.87
N SER A 184 8.16 15.17 -17.63
CA SER A 184 7.56 16.09 -18.61
C SER A 184 6.12 15.65 -18.91
N SER A 185 5.24 16.59 -19.28
CA SER A 185 3.90 16.27 -19.80
C SER A 185 3.92 15.84 -21.27
N LYS A 186 5.01 16.13 -21.99
CA LYS A 186 5.22 15.72 -23.38
C LYS A 186 6.67 15.34 -23.60
N LEU A 187 6.89 14.18 -24.20
CA LEU A 187 8.23 13.67 -24.50
C LEU A 187 8.28 13.10 -25.92
N THR A 188 9.24 13.52 -26.73
CA THR A 188 9.51 12.87 -28.01
C THR A 188 10.70 11.92 -27.84
N ILE A 189 10.44 10.64 -28.09
CA ILE A 189 11.42 9.57 -28.05
C ILE A 189 11.84 9.28 -29.48
N ARG A 190 13.13 9.48 -29.76
CA ARG A 190 13.77 8.99 -30.97
C ARG A 190 14.49 7.71 -30.62
N PHE A 191 14.26 6.64 -31.38
CA PHE A 191 14.84 5.34 -31.13
C PHE A 191 16.29 5.25 -31.58
N ASN A 192 17.12 6.20 -31.15
CA ASN A 192 18.52 6.28 -31.50
C ASN A 192 19.26 5.04 -30.96
N GLY A 193 20.08 4.42 -31.80
CA GLY A 193 20.88 3.26 -31.40
C GLY A 193 20.19 1.91 -31.57
N ILE A 194 18.94 1.87 -32.04
CA ILE A 194 18.33 0.64 -32.58
C ILE A 194 18.00 0.82 -34.07
N PRO A 195 18.09 -0.26 -34.88
CA PRO A 195 17.50 -0.26 -36.21
C PRO A 195 16.03 0.13 -36.14
N VAL A 196 15.52 0.79 -37.19
CA VAL A 196 14.09 1.11 -37.34
C VAL A 196 13.27 -0.11 -36.94
N LEU A 197 12.32 0.08 -36.02
CA LEU A 197 11.48 -1.02 -35.56
C LEU A 197 10.75 -1.62 -36.77
N ALA A 198 10.82 -2.94 -36.93
CA ALA A 198 10.10 -3.61 -37.99
C ALA A 198 8.58 -3.44 -37.81
N PRO A 199 7.78 -3.43 -38.89
CA PRO A 199 6.33 -3.38 -38.79
C PRO A 199 5.78 -4.48 -37.87
N GLY A 200 4.87 -4.12 -36.97
CA GLY A 200 4.39 -5.04 -35.95
C GLY A 200 3.79 -4.37 -34.71
N PHE A 201 3.68 -5.15 -33.65
CA PHE A 201 3.14 -4.69 -32.37
C PHE A 201 4.19 -4.87 -31.27
N TYR A 202 4.39 -3.81 -30.51
CA TYR A 202 5.30 -3.73 -29.39
C TYR A 202 4.55 -3.27 -28.13
N GLN A 203 5.15 -3.46 -26.98
CA GLN A 203 4.70 -2.87 -25.73
C GLN A 203 5.62 -1.72 -25.36
N LEU A 204 5.06 -0.52 -25.26
CA LEU A 204 5.75 0.61 -24.64
C LEU A 204 5.38 0.62 -23.16
N VAL A 205 6.41 0.62 -22.32
CA VAL A 205 6.28 0.61 -20.86
C VAL A 205 6.93 1.88 -20.33
N VAL A 206 6.17 2.63 -19.53
CA VAL A 206 6.67 3.79 -18.79
C VAL A 206 6.55 3.45 -17.32
N ASP A 207 7.70 3.37 -16.63
CA ASP A 207 7.78 3.21 -15.19
C ASP A 207 8.43 4.45 -14.58
N SER A 208 7.80 5.04 -13.57
CA SER A 208 8.35 6.10 -12.74
C SER A 208 8.05 5.77 -11.28
N TYR A 209 8.37 6.68 -10.37
CA TYR A 209 8.15 6.51 -8.94
C TYR A 209 6.66 6.28 -8.61
N ASP A 210 5.78 7.17 -9.08
CA ASP A 210 4.34 7.17 -8.78
C ASP A 210 3.47 6.78 -9.99
N TYR A 211 4.11 6.32 -11.08
CA TYR A 211 3.45 6.10 -12.36
C TYR A 211 3.92 4.81 -13.01
N SER A 212 2.98 4.04 -13.55
CA SER A 212 3.29 2.87 -14.37
C SER A 212 2.23 2.70 -15.43
N ALA A 213 2.61 2.75 -16.70
CA ALA A 213 1.71 2.52 -17.81
C ALA A 213 2.31 1.56 -18.84
N ARG A 214 1.43 0.77 -19.45
CA ARG A 214 1.75 -0.10 -20.58
C ARG A 214 0.79 0.21 -21.71
N GLN A 215 1.31 0.47 -22.89
CA GLN A 215 0.48 0.73 -24.06
C GLN A 215 1.06 0.05 -25.29
N THR A 216 0.16 -0.51 -26.09
CA THR A 216 0.54 -1.14 -27.34
C THR A 216 1.00 -0.08 -28.33
N LEU A 217 2.22 -0.23 -28.84
CA LEU A 217 2.77 0.54 -29.93
C LEU A 217 2.64 -0.26 -31.23
N GLN A 218 1.83 0.24 -32.16
CA GLN A 218 1.74 -0.31 -33.51
C GLN A 218 2.75 0.39 -34.44
N VAL A 219 3.52 -0.38 -35.21
CA VAL A 219 4.50 0.11 -36.20
C VAL A 219 4.08 -0.34 -37.59
N GLN A 220 4.13 0.58 -38.57
CA GLN A 220 3.79 0.35 -39.99
C GLN A 220 4.94 0.71 -40.92
#